data_AF-J1EHW9-F1
#
_entry.id   AF-J1EHW9-F1
#
_cell.length_a   1.000
_cell.length_b   1.000
_cell.length_c   1.000
_cell.angle_alpha   90.00
_cell.angle_beta   90.00
_cell.angle_gamma   90.00
#
_symmetry.space_group_name_H-M   'P 1'
#
loop_
_entity.id
_entity.type
_entity.pdbx_description
1 polymer ?
#
loop_
_entity_poly.entity_id
_entity_poly.type
_entity_poly.pdbx_seq_one_letter_code
_entity_poly.pdbx_strand_id
1 'polypeptide(L)'
;MLEACHERVQRTLALLGRLRAHLGQQGSDESARQAARDVLRYFDMAAPLHHQDEELHVFPPLLAQGAPAVVALVQRLLQDHQHMVADWAAARRPLQAVADGQASAFSAADEAVLERFALRYARHIEDEEGVAYPAVQGLWAPEALAPMGREMAARRHSPRAEAVRPAQPPARSRAAP
;
A
#
# COMPACT_ATOMS: atom_id res chain seq x y z
N MET A 1 -15.51 -0.69 7.32
CA MET A 1 -14.98 -0.44 5.95
C MET A 1 -13.46 -0.32 5.98
N LEU A 2 -12.90 0.49 6.89
CA LEU A 2 -11.45 0.61 7.07
C LEU A 2 -10.82 -0.66 7.69
N GLU A 3 -11.46 -1.28 8.69
CA GLU A 3 -11.04 -2.59 9.23
C GLU A 3 -10.98 -3.70 8.15
N ALA A 4 -11.96 -3.75 7.24
CA ALA A 4 -11.95 -4.68 6.12
C ALA A 4 -10.80 -4.41 5.11
N CYS A 5 -10.23 -3.20 5.13
CA CYS A 5 -9.01 -2.88 4.37
C CYS A 5 -7.78 -3.45 5.08
N HIS A 6 -7.69 -3.35 6.42
CA HIS A 6 -6.62 -3.96 7.21
C HIS A 6 -6.57 -5.47 7.08
N GLU A 7 -7.71 -6.15 7.07
CA GLU A 7 -7.72 -7.61 6.83
C GLU A 7 -7.03 -7.97 5.50
N ARG A 8 -7.22 -7.15 4.45
CA ARG A 8 -6.56 -7.36 3.16
C ARG A 8 -5.05 -7.11 3.26
N VAL A 9 -4.63 -6.07 3.99
CA VAL A 9 -3.20 -5.79 4.23
C VAL A 9 -2.57 -6.97 4.97
N GLN A 10 -3.17 -7.40 6.07
CA GLN A 10 -2.71 -8.52 6.89
C GLN A 10 -2.62 -9.83 6.09
N ARG A 11 -3.62 -10.15 5.26
CA ARG A 11 -3.57 -11.33 4.37
C ARG A 11 -2.42 -11.25 3.36
N THR A 12 -2.17 -10.08 2.79
CA THR A 12 -1.05 -9.88 1.85
C THR A 12 0.30 -9.97 2.57
N LEU A 13 0.43 -9.43 3.78
CA LEU A 13 1.65 -9.57 4.60
C LEU A 13 1.90 -11.03 5.01
N ALA A 14 0.84 -11.77 5.33
CA ALA A 14 0.95 -13.20 5.59
C ALA A 14 1.38 -13.98 4.33
N LEU A 15 0.90 -13.59 3.14
CA LEU A 15 1.37 -14.15 1.88
C LEU A 15 2.85 -13.85 1.64
N LEU A 16 3.30 -12.61 1.91
CA LEU A 16 4.72 -12.25 1.84
C LEU A 16 5.57 -13.11 2.79
N GLY A 17 5.12 -13.32 4.02
CA GLY A 17 5.81 -14.20 4.98
C GLY A 17 5.95 -15.64 4.47
N ARG A 18 4.88 -16.21 3.88
CA ARG A 18 4.92 -17.55 3.27
C ARG A 18 5.84 -17.60 2.05
N LEU A 19 5.84 -16.56 1.21
CA LEU A 19 6.73 -16.47 0.05
C LEU A 19 8.20 -16.50 0.47
N ARG A 20 8.58 -15.71 1.49
CA ARG A 20 9.95 -15.68 2.04
C ARG A 20 10.38 -17.07 2.53
N ALA A 21 9.51 -17.74 3.30
CA ALA A 21 9.78 -19.09 3.79
C ALA A 21 9.88 -20.12 2.65
N HIS A 22 9.03 -20.02 1.63
CA HIS A 22 9.02 -20.93 0.48
C HIS A 22 10.29 -20.82 -0.35
N LEU A 23 10.74 -19.59 -0.66
CA LEU A 23 11.98 -19.36 -1.40
C LEU A 23 13.21 -19.95 -0.68
N GLY A 24 13.25 -19.86 0.65
CA GLY A 24 14.33 -20.45 1.45
C GLY A 24 14.39 -21.99 1.44
N GLN A 25 13.28 -22.67 1.11
CA GLN A 25 13.18 -24.13 1.17
C GLN A 25 13.08 -24.81 -0.20
N GLN A 26 12.33 -24.20 -1.13
CA GLN A 26 11.91 -24.79 -2.40
C GLN A 26 12.37 -23.98 -3.62
N GLY A 27 12.86 -22.76 -3.44
CA GLY A 27 13.26 -21.86 -4.51
C GLY A 27 12.07 -21.20 -5.24
N SER A 28 12.35 -20.56 -6.38
CA SER A 28 11.36 -19.76 -7.13
C SER A 28 10.61 -20.57 -8.19
N ASP A 29 9.74 -21.48 -7.75
CA ASP A 29 8.77 -22.15 -8.62
C ASP A 29 7.62 -21.20 -9.05
N GLU A 30 6.70 -21.69 -9.88
CA GLU A 30 5.60 -20.86 -10.37
C GLU A 30 4.67 -20.36 -9.25
N SER A 31 4.55 -21.11 -8.15
CA SER A 31 3.79 -20.69 -6.97
C SER A 31 4.44 -19.47 -6.30
N ALA A 32 5.76 -19.49 -6.11
CA ALA A 32 6.51 -18.36 -5.56
C ALA A 32 6.39 -17.12 -6.46
N ARG A 33 6.49 -17.31 -7.78
CA ARG A 33 6.34 -16.22 -8.76
C ARG A 33 4.95 -15.61 -8.73
N GLN A 34 3.91 -16.43 -8.62
CA GLN A 34 2.53 -15.96 -8.52
C GLN A 34 2.28 -15.22 -7.20
N ALA A 35 2.78 -15.75 -6.09
CA ALA A 35 2.69 -15.08 -4.79
C ALA A 35 3.38 -13.71 -4.82
N ALA A 36 4.56 -13.60 -5.44
CA ALA A 36 5.25 -12.32 -5.61
C ALA A 36 4.41 -11.33 -6.43
N ARG A 37 3.80 -11.77 -7.54
CA ARG A 37 2.90 -10.94 -8.37
C ARG A 37 1.69 -10.44 -7.59
N ASP A 38 1.10 -11.28 -6.74
CA ASP A 38 -0.06 -10.89 -5.93
C ASP A 38 0.31 -9.88 -4.84
N VAL A 39 1.46 -10.05 -4.18
CA VAL A 39 2.00 -9.06 -3.22
C VAL A 39 2.28 -7.73 -3.93
N LEU A 40 2.97 -7.75 -5.07
CA LEU A 40 3.26 -6.56 -5.89
C LEU A 40 1.98 -5.82 -6.25
N ARG A 41 1.01 -6.53 -6.83
CA ARG A 41 -0.27 -5.96 -7.28
C ARG A 41 -1.01 -5.26 -6.13
N TYR A 42 -1.02 -5.87 -4.94
CA TYR A 42 -1.70 -5.30 -3.79
C TYR A 42 -1.05 -4.00 -3.31
N PHE A 43 0.26 -4.01 -3.07
CA PHE A 43 0.94 -2.84 -2.52
C PHE A 43 1.19 -1.73 -3.56
N ASP A 44 1.23 -2.04 -4.86
CA ASP A 44 1.29 -1.03 -5.92
C ASP A 44 -0.04 -0.26 -6.09
N MET A 45 -1.19 -0.90 -5.80
CA MET A 45 -2.50 -0.33 -6.12
C MET A 45 -3.39 -0.08 -4.90
N ALA A 46 -3.57 -1.06 -4.03
CA ALA A 46 -4.58 -1.01 -2.98
C ALA A 46 -4.09 -0.28 -1.73
N ALA A 47 -2.83 -0.50 -1.32
CA ALA A 47 -2.28 0.12 -0.12
C ALA A 47 -2.22 1.66 -0.18
N PRO A 48 -1.80 2.30 -1.31
CA PRO A 48 -1.81 3.76 -1.40
C PRO A 48 -3.22 4.37 -1.29
N LEU A 49 -4.24 3.67 -1.80
CA LEU A 49 -5.63 4.13 -1.71
C LEU A 49 -6.15 4.06 -0.28
N HIS A 50 -5.72 3.06 0.49
CA HIS A 50 -6.06 2.93 1.90
C HIS A 50 -5.48 4.09 2.73
N HIS A 51 -4.19 4.37 2.58
CA HIS A 51 -3.56 5.53 3.24
C HIS A 51 -4.25 6.84 2.83
N GLN A 52 -4.62 6.98 1.56
CA GLN A 52 -5.36 8.14 1.07
C GLN A 52 -6.75 8.25 1.72
N ASP A 53 -7.44 7.13 1.98
CA ASP A 53 -8.72 7.12 2.69
C ASP A 53 -8.56 7.71 4.11
N GLU A 54 -7.50 7.33 4.82
CA GLU A 54 -7.21 7.83 6.18
C GLU A 54 -6.81 9.30 6.20
N GLU A 55 -5.90 9.69 5.31
CA GLU A 55 -5.41 11.06 5.22
C GLU A 55 -6.52 12.06 4.85
N LEU A 56 -7.57 11.61 4.15
CA LEU A 56 -8.72 12.45 3.79
C LEU A 56 -9.81 12.47 4.86
N HIS A 57 -10.01 11.38 5.61
CA HIS A 57 -11.24 11.19 6.38
C HIS A 57 -11.06 10.83 7.85
N VAL A 58 -9.94 10.20 8.20
CA VAL A 58 -9.65 9.75 9.57
C VAL A 58 -8.76 10.75 10.29
N PHE A 59 -7.62 11.10 9.67
CA PHE A 59 -6.60 11.92 10.32
C PHE A 59 -6.97 13.40 10.47
N PRO A 60 -7.64 14.07 9.50
CA PRO A 60 -7.99 15.49 9.65
C PRO A 60 -8.83 15.83 10.89
N PRO A 61 -9.96 15.14 11.20
CA PRO A 61 -10.72 15.44 12.41
C PRO A 61 -9.94 15.15 13.70
N LEU A 62 -9.11 14.11 13.72
CA LEU A 62 -8.26 13.77 14.87
C LEU A 62 -7.19 14.85 15.12
N LEU A 63 -6.59 15.40 14.07
CA LEU A 63 -5.62 16.49 14.20
C LEU A 63 -6.28 17.79 14.69
N ALA A 64 -7.52 18.05 14.28
CA ALA A 64 -8.23 19.28 14.63
C ALA A 64 -8.82 19.26 16.05
N GLN A 65 -9.29 18.10 16.51
CA GLN A 65 -10.12 17.98 17.71
C GLN A 65 -9.67 16.90 18.70
N GLY A 66 -8.67 16.09 18.35
CA GLY A 66 -8.17 15.00 19.19
C GLY A 66 -7.43 15.49 20.43
N ALA A 67 -7.38 14.64 21.45
CA ALA A 67 -6.52 14.86 22.61
C ALA A 67 -5.03 14.92 22.20
N PRO A 68 -4.15 15.63 22.94
CA PRO A 68 -2.74 15.80 22.54
C PRO A 68 -2.00 14.50 22.20
N ALA A 69 -2.26 13.42 22.93
CA ALA A 69 -1.67 12.11 22.67
C ALA A 69 -2.13 11.50 21.34
N VAL A 70 -3.40 11.71 20.96
CA VAL A 70 -3.97 11.23 19.69
C VAL A 70 -3.43 12.06 18.52
N VAL A 71 -3.28 13.37 18.68
CA VAL A 71 -2.65 14.24 17.67
C VAL A 71 -1.20 13.80 17.41
N ALA A 72 -0.43 13.56 18.46
CA ALA A 72 0.95 13.07 18.35
C ALA A 72 1.02 11.69 17.68
N LEU A 73 0.06 10.80 17.97
CA LEU A 73 -0.08 9.52 17.27
C LEU A 73 -0.34 9.73 15.77
N VAL A 74 -1.30 10.56 15.39
CA VAL A 74 -1.64 10.77 13.96
C VAL A 74 -0.46 11.36 13.19
N GLN A 75 0.32 12.27 13.79
CA GLN A 75 1.55 12.77 13.18
C GLN A 75 2.58 11.65 12.94
N ARG A 76 2.69 10.69 13.86
CA ARG A 76 3.52 9.49 13.67
C ARG A 76 2.98 8.59 12.55
N LEU A 77 1.66 8.35 12.50
CA LEU A 77 1.04 7.54 11.45
C LEU A 77 1.28 8.14 10.05
N LEU A 78 1.13 9.46 9.90
CA LEU A 78 1.47 10.16 8.66
C LEU A 78 2.95 10.00 8.27
N GLN A 79 3.85 10.04 9.25
CA GLN A 79 5.27 9.78 9.02
C GLN A 79 5.52 8.31 8.64
N ASP A 80 4.79 7.37 9.22
CA ASP A 80 4.84 5.97 8.87
C ASP A 80 4.37 5.72 7.44
N HIS A 81 3.32 6.38 6.95
CA HIS A 81 2.92 6.30 5.53
C HIS A 81 4.08 6.65 4.58
N GLN A 82 4.84 7.71 4.88
CA GLN A 82 6.00 8.09 4.09
C GLN A 82 7.10 7.02 4.14
N HIS A 83 7.38 6.48 5.34
CA HIS A 83 8.35 5.41 5.49
C HIS A 83 7.90 4.12 4.80
N MET A 84 6.60 3.78 4.82
CA MET A 84 6.04 2.63 4.10
C MET A 84 6.20 2.78 2.60
N VAL A 85 6.04 3.98 2.03
CA VAL A 85 6.31 4.23 0.61
C VAL A 85 7.78 3.98 0.29
N ALA A 86 8.71 4.46 1.11
CA ALA A 86 10.14 4.24 0.93
C ALA A 86 10.53 2.75 1.08
N ASP A 87 10.01 2.11 2.12
CA ASP A 87 10.22 0.68 2.40
C ASP A 87 9.65 -0.19 1.26
N TRP A 88 8.47 0.16 0.74
CA TRP A 88 7.89 -0.51 -0.42
C TRP A 88 8.75 -0.35 -1.67
N ALA A 89 9.25 0.85 -1.98
CA ALA A 89 10.11 1.07 -3.14
C ALA A 89 11.41 0.22 -3.11
N ALA A 90 11.91 -0.08 -1.92
CA ALA A 90 13.03 -1.00 -1.71
C ALA A 90 12.58 -2.47 -1.82
N ALA A 91 11.50 -2.87 -1.13
CA ALA A 91 10.94 -4.22 -1.12
C ALA A 91 10.46 -4.70 -2.51
N ARG A 92 9.94 -3.78 -3.33
CA ARG A 92 9.39 -4.04 -4.65
C ARG A 92 10.42 -4.65 -5.60
N ARG A 93 11.69 -4.25 -5.50
CA ARG A 93 12.76 -4.70 -6.42
C ARG A 93 13.02 -6.20 -6.34
N PRO A 94 13.33 -6.79 -5.16
CA PRO A 94 13.52 -8.23 -5.06
C PRO A 94 12.25 -9.02 -5.35
N LEU A 95 11.07 -8.50 -4.97
CA LEU A 95 9.79 -9.14 -5.30
C LEU A 95 9.55 -9.21 -6.82
N GLN A 96 9.90 -8.14 -7.54
CA GLN A 96 9.82 -8.12 -9.01
C GLN A 96 10.78 -9.14 -9.63
N ALA A 97 12.01 -9.23 -9.13
CA ALA A 97 12.97 -10.23 -9.61
C ALA A 97 12.48 -11.67 -9.41
N VAL A 98 11.83 -11.98 -8.29
CA VAL A 98 11.17 -13.28 -8.08
C VAL A 98 10.01 -13.45 -9.07
N ALA A 99 9.11 -12.48 -9.18
CA ALA A 99 7.96 -12.54 -10.10
C ALA A 99 8.38 -12.84 -11.56
N ASP A 100 9.49 -12.23 -12.00
CA ASP A 100 10.06 -12.38 -13.34
C ASP A 100 10.86 -13.67 -13.51
N GLY A 101 11.11 -14.42 -12.44
CA GLY A 101 11.92 -15.64 -12.45
C GLY A 101 13.43 -15.37 -12.53
N GLN A 102 13.85 -14.15 -12.20
CA GLN A 102 15.26 -13.72 -12.20
C GLN A 102 15.97 -13.95 -10.86
N ALA A 103 15.22 -14.21 -9.79
CA ALA A 103 15.77 -14.53 -8.48
C ALA A 103 15.08 -15.78 -7.91
N SER A 104 15.88 -16.70 -7.36
CA SER A 104 15.39 -17.92 -6.69
C SER A 104 15.43 -17.83 -5.16
N ALA A 105 16.02 -16.77 -4.61
CA ALA A 105 16.13 -16.50 -3.19
C ALA A 105 16.27 -14.98 -2.95
N PHE A 106 15.97 -14.55 -1.74
CA PHE A 106 16.26 -13.19 -1.27
C PHE A 106 17.65 -13.14 -0.63
N SER A 107 18.37 -12.05 -0.87
CA SER A 107 19.60 -11.78 -0.13
C SER A 107 19.29 -11.36 1.31
N ALA A 108 20.28 -11.37 2.20
CA ALA A 108 20.11 -10.88 3.57
C ALA A 108 19.64 -9.41 3.61
N ALA A 109 20.05 -8.59 2.64
CA ALA A 109 19.60 -7.20 2.52
C ALA A 109 18.13 -7.11 2.09
N ASP A 110 17.70 -7.96 1.16
CA ASP A 110 16.30 -8.04 0.73
C ASP A 110 15.41 -8.48 1.89
N GLU A 111 15.83 -9.52 2.62
CA GLU A 111 15.13 -10.02 3.81
C GLU A 111 14.95 -8.93 4.86
N ALA A 112 16.00 -8.16 5.15
CA ALA A 112 15.94 -7.07 6.12
C ALA A 112 14.95 -5.95 5.71
N VAL A 113 14.86 -5.64 4.41
CA VAL A 113 13.90 -4.65 3.89
C VAL A 113 12.46 -5.19 3.98
N LEU A 114 12.24 -6.44 3.59
CA LEU A 114 10.92 -7.09 3.63
C LEU A 114 10.41 -7.24 5.07
N GLU A 115 11.29 -7.58 6.00
CA GLU A 115 10.96 -7.65 7.43
C GLU A 115 10.62 -6.28 8.01
N ARG A 116 11.45 -5.26 7.75
CA ARG A 116 11.18 -3.89 8.20
C ARG A 116 9.82 -3.39 7.71
N PHE A 117 9.52 -3.64 6.43
CA PHE A 117 8.24 -3.27 5.82
C PHE A 117 7.05 -3.96 6.53
N ALA A 118 7.15 -5.27 6.76
CA ALA A 118 6.09 -6.03 7.42
C ALA A 118 5.88 -5.60 8.89
N LEU A 119 6.97 -5.38 9.64
CA LEU A 119 6.90 -4.93 11.03
C LEU A 119 6.31 -3.51 11.15
N ARG A 120 6.64 -2.61 10.22
CA ARG A 120 6.06 -1.26 10.20
C ARG A 120 4.55 -1.33 10.00
N TYR A 121 4.07 -2.12 9.04
CA TYR A 121 2.64 -2.31 8.84
C TYR A 121 1.94 -2.91 10.06
N ALA A 122 2.53 -3.94 10.68
CA ALA A 122 1.94 -4.58 11.86
C ALA A 122 1.75 -3.57 12.99
N ARG A 123 2.78 -2.77 13.29
CA ARG A 123 2.70 -1.73 14.33
C ARG A 123 1.70 -0.62 13.98
N HIS A 124 1.70 -0.19 12.72
CA HIS A 124 0.83 0.88 12.24
C HIS A 124 -0.65 0.51 12.37
N ILE A 125 -1.03 -0.68 11.90
CA ILE A 125 -2.39 -1.21 12.02
C ILE A 125 -2.82 -1.31 13.49
N GLU A 126 -1.93 -1.77 14.38
CA GLU A 126 -2.21 -1.84 15.82
C GLU A 126 -2.55 -0.48 16.43
N ASP A 127 -1.78 0.55 16.07
CA ASP A 127 -2.00 1.91 16.56
C ASP A 127 -3.29 2.52 15.96
N GLU A 128 -3.62 2.20 14.70
CA GLU A 128 -4.85 2.66 14.05
C GLU A 128 -6.10 2.02 14.65
N GLU A 129 -6.14 0.69 14.72
CA GLU A 129 -7.29 -0.05 15.25
C GLU A 129 -7.46 0.17 16.76
N GLY A 130 -6.34 0.22 17.49
CA GLY A 130 -6.36 0.37 18.94
C GLY A 130 -6.68 1.79 19.41
N VAL A 131 -6.37 2.81 18.60
CA VAL A 131 -6.44 4.21 19.07
C VAL A 131 -7.10 5.14 18.05
N ALA A 132 -6.58 5.24 16.82
CA ALA A 132 -7.04 6.25 15.87
C ALA A 132 -8.51 6.05 15.46
N TYR A 133 -8.89 4.82 15.11
CA TYR A 133 -10.24 4.49 14.68
C TYR A 133 -11.28 4.65 15.80
N PRO A 134 -11.06 4.14 17.03
CA PRO A 134 -11.95 4.44 18.15
C PRO A 134 -12.08 5.94 18.43
N ALA A 135 -10.97 6.69 18.37
CA ALA A 135 -10.98 8.11 18.65
C ALA A 135 -11.77 8.92 17.61
N VAL A 136 -11.75 8.51 16.33
CA VAL A 136 -12.42 9.28 15.27
C VAL A 136 -13.93 9.04 15.22
N GLN A 137 -14.40 7.88 15.70
CA GLN A 137 -15.83 7.52 15.67
C GLN A 137 -16.73 8.57 16.34
N GLY A 138 -16.26 9.19 17.43
CA GLY A 138 -16.99 10.25 18.14
C GLY A 138 -16.91 11.64 17.49
N LEU A 139 -16.08 11.80 16.46
CA LEU A 139 -15.83 13.09 15.80
C LEU A 139 -16.50 13.19 14.42
N TRP A 140 -16.92 12.06 13.84
CA TRP A 140 -17.66 12.08 12.58
C TRP A 140 -19.10 12.52 12.79
N ALA A 141 -19.50 13.56 12.06
CA ALA A 141 -20.91 13.90 11.93
C ALA A 141 -21.63 12.73 11.20
N PRO A 142 -22.78 12.24 11.70
CA PRO A 142 -23.50 11.12 11.08
C PRO A 142 -23.78 11.32 9.59
N GLU A 143 -24.06 12.56 9.17
CA GLU A 143 -24.30 12.97 7.79
C GLU A 143 -23.06 12.85 6.88
N ALA A 144 -21.86 12.86 7.44
CA ALA A 144 -20.60 12.78 6.69
C ALA A 144 -20.23 11.33 6.30
N LEU A 145 -20.80 10.32 6.96
CA LEU A 145 -20.43 8.90 6.77
C LEU A 145 -20.82 8.37 5.38
N ALA A 146 -22.01 8.70 4.89
CA ALA A 146 -22.48 8.21 3.59
C ALA A 146 -21.73 8.83 2.40
N PRO A 147 -21.45 10.15 2.36
CA PRO A 147 -20.54 10.75 1.37
C PRO A 147 -19.14 10.13 1.41
N MET A 148 -18.54 10.00 2.60
CA MET A 148 -17.22 9.39 2.79
C MET A 148 -17.16 7.97 2.20
N GLY A 149 -18.15 7.14 2.49
CA GLY A 149 -18.23 5.78 1.94
C GLY A 149 -18.30 5.75 0.42
N ARG A 150 -19.03 6.69 -0.21
CA ARG A 150 -19.09 6.80 -1.67
C ARG A 150 -17.76 7.21 -2.27
N GLU A 151 -17.05 8.15 -1.66
CA GLU A 151 -15.73 8.60 -2.12
C GLU A 151 -14.69 7.48 -2.04
N MET A 152 -14.65 6.75 -0.92
CA MET A 152 -13.78 5.58 -0.74
C MET A 152 -14.08 4.48 -1.76
N ALA A 153 -15.37 4.21 -2.02
CA ALA A 153 -15.77 3.26 -3.06
C ALA A 153 -15.35 3.75 -4.46
N ALA A 154 -15.57 5.02 -4.78
CA ALA A 154 -15.21 5.59 -6.09
C ALA A 154 -13.70 5.50 -6.37
N ARG A 155 -12.84 5.72 -5.37
CA ARG A 155 -11.38 5.55 -5.51
C ARG A 155 -10.96 4.13 -5.92
N ARG A 156 -11.76 3.13 -5.57
CA ARG A 156 -11.51 1.71 -5.90
C ARG A 156 -12.10 1.28 -7.24
N HIS A 157 -13.08 2.02 -7.77
CA HIS A 157 -13.74 1.74 -9.06
C HIS A 157 -13.30 2.70 -10.18
N SER A 158 -12.57 3.76 -9.86
CA SER A 158 -12.02 4.67 -10.86
C SER A 158 -10.83 3.99 -11.55
N PRO A 159 -10.88 3.71 -12.86
CA PRO A 159 -9.72 3.25 -13.60
C PRO A 159 -8.70 4.39 -13.59
N ARG A 160 -7.60 4.22 -12.85
CA ARG A 160 -6.56 5.24 -12.80
C ARG A 160 -5.91 5.34 -14.18
N ALA A 161 -6.15 6.47 -14.84
CA ALA A 161 -5.43 7.08 -15.97
C ALA A 161 -4.74 6.10 -16.95
N GLU A 162 -5.34 5.98 -18.13
CA GLU A 162 -4.60 5.70 -19.37
C GLU A 162 -3.28 6.48 -19.34
N ALA A 163 -2.16 5.75 -19.44
CA ALA A 163 -0.87 6.34 -19.72
C ALA A 163 -1.04 7.29 -20.92
N VAL A 164 -0.80 8.59 -20.69
CA VAL A 164 -0.68 9.58 -21.77
C VAL A 164 0.37 9.04 -22.74
N ARG A 165 -0.09 8.49 -23.87
CA ARG A 165 0.81 8.15 -24.98
C ARG A 165 1.34 9.48 -25.50
N PRO A 166 2.66 9.70 -25.60
CA PRO A 166 3.16 10.89 -26.25
C PRO A 166 2.67 10.88 -27.70
N ALA A 167 2.06 12.00 -28.13
CA ALA A 167 1.63 12.19 -29.50
C ALA A 167 2.83 11.98 -30.44
N GLN A 168 2.70 11.04 -31.39
CA GLN A 168 3.69 10.89 -32.45
C GLN A 168 3.72 12.17 -33.30
N PRO A 169 4.90 12.73 -33.59
CA PRO A 169 4.99 13.86 -34.51
C PRO A 169 4.62 13.40 -35.93
N PRO A 170 4.01 14.27 -36.76
CA PRO A 170 3.62 13.91 -38.10
C PRO A 170 4.83 13.54 -38.95
N ALA A 171 4.70 12.47 -39.72
CA ALA A 171 5.69 12.00 -40.67
C ALA A 171 6.05 13.11 -41.65
N ARG A 172 7.34 13.45 -41.72
CA ARG A 172 7.87 14.37 -42.74
C ARG A 172 7.68 13.73 -44.11
N SER A 173 6.82 14.33 -44.92
CA SER A 173 6.74 14.00 -46.35
C SER A 173 8.09 14.30 -47.00
N ARG A 174 8.76 13.24 -47.47
CA ARG A 174 9.90 13.36 -48.38
C ARG A 174 9.33 13.73 -49.76
N ALA A 175 9.51 14.99 -50.15
CA ALA A 175 9.51 15.37 -51.55
C ALA A 175 10.98 15.43 -52.00
N ALA A 176 11.33 14.62 -53.00
CA ALA A 176 12.54 14.74 -53.80
C ALA A 176 12.29 14.03 -55.14
N PRO A 177 12.98 14.41 -56.23
CA PRO A 177 13.61 15.69 -56.54
C PRO A 177 12.73 16.60 -57.40
#